data_AF-A0A261VFV3-F1
#
_entry.id   AF-A0A261VFV3-F1
#
_cell.length_a   1.000
_cell.length_b   1.000
_cell.length_c   1.000
_cell.angle_alpha   90.00
_cell.angle_beta   90.00
_cell.angle_gamma   90.00
#
_symmetry.space_group_name_H-M   'P 1'
#
loop_
_entity.id
_entity.type
_entity.pdbx_description
1 polymer ?
#
loop_
_entity_poly.entity_id
_entity_poly.type
_entity_poly.pdbx_seq_one_letter_code
_entity_poly.pdbx_strand_id
1 'polypeptide(L)'
;MQFHLDDMTCGGCARTVTKAIQLLDPDASVVTDPPARLVKVQTSASEAEVVAALREAGFPPARAITGHSAGPDTGRPQGPPLPAGASAWGR
;
A
#
# COMPACT_ATOMS: atom_id res chain seq x y z
N MET A 1 -7.53 -5.97 -2.46
CA MET A 1 -7.86 -4.52 -2.65
C MET A 1 -7.28 -3.99 -3.96
N GLN A 2 -7.69 -2.82 -4.42
CA GLN A 2 -7.24 -2.25 -5.70
C GLN A 2 -7.04 -0.73 -5.64
N PHE A 3 -6.01 -0.26 -6.32
CA PHE A 3 -5.59 1.14 -6.36
C PHE A 3 -5.43 1.61 -7.79
N HIS A 4 -5.80 2.86 -8.04
CA HIS A 4 -5.53 3.54 -9.30
C HIS A 4 -4.25 4.38 -9.16
N LEU A 5 -3.30 4.17 -10.07
CA LEU A 5 -1.99 4.83 -10.08
C LEU A 5 -1.80 5.53 -11.43
N ASP A 6 -2.03 6.85 -11.47
CA ASP A 6 -1.87 7.63 -12.70
C ASP A 6 -0.41 7.68 -13.17
N ASP A 7 0.54 7.60 -12.24
CA ASP A 7 1.98 7.59 -12.51
C ASP A 7 2.49 6.24 -13.06
N MET A 8 1.67 5.18 -13.03
CA MET A 8 2.05 3.86 -13.52
C MET A 8 1.85 3.72 -15.03
N THR A 9 2.66 4.45 -15.80
CA THR A 9 2.56 4.57 -17.26
C THR A 9 3.33 3.51 -18.04
N CYS A 10 4.21 2.74 -17.39
CA CYS A 10 5.00 1.70 -18.05
C CYS A 10 5.22 0.46 -17.18
N GLY A 11 5.59 -0.67 -17.80
CA GLY A 11 5.92 -1.92 -17.10
C GLY A 11 7.11 -1.82 -16.13
N GLY A 12 7.96 -0.79 -16.28
CA GLY A 12 9.02 -0.46 -15.33
C GLY A 12 8.45 0.04 -14.00
N CYS A 13 7.52 1.00 -14.04
CA CYS A 13 6.84 1.51 -12.85
C CYS A 13 6.12 0.39 -12.09
N ALA A 14 5.43 -0.48 -12.82
CA ALA A 14 4.75 -1.65 -12.27
C ALA A 14 5.67 -2.56 -11.43
N ARG A 15 6.90 -2.81 -11.90
CA ARG A 15 7.89 -3.59 -11.15
C ARG A 15 8.34 -2.90 -9.87
N THR A 16 8.52 -1.58 -9.91
CA THR A 16 8.91 -0.80 -8.73
C THR A 16 7.82 -0.82 -7.67
N VAL A 17 6.57 -0.59 -8.07
CA VAL A 17 5.39 -0.68 -7.20
C VAL A 17 5.27 -2.07 -6.56
N THR A 18 5.42 -3.12 -7.38
CA THR A 18 5.38 -4.51 -6.91
C THR A 18 6.44 -4.78 -5.85
N LYS A 19 7.68 -4.32 -6.08
CA LYS A 19 8.76 -4.46 -5.10
C LYS A 19 8.49 -3.70 -3.81
N ALA A 20 7.96 -2.48 -3.89
CA ALA A 20 7.64 -1.68 -2.71
C ALA A 20 6.63 -2.40 -1.79
N ILE A 21 5.60 -3.00 -2.39
CA ILE A 21 4.61 -3.76 -1.63
C ILE A 21 5.23 -5.06 -1.08
N GLN A 22 6.07 -5.77 -1.85
CA GLN A 22 6.77 -6.96 -1.35
C GLN A 22 7.77 -6.67 -0.23
N LEU A 23 8.33 -5.45 -0.18
CA LEU A 23 9.17 -5.00 0.93
C LEU A 23 8.38 -4.82 2.23
N LEU A 24 7.13 -4.37 2.12
CA LEU A 24 6.19 -4.29 3.24
C LEU A 24 5.72 -5.68 3.66
N ASP A 25 5.29 -6.48 2.69
CA ASP A 25 4.71 -7.81 2.91
C ASP A 25 5.23 -8.78 1.83
N PRO A 26 6.18 -9.67 2.16
CA PRO A 26 6.80 -10.56 1.17
C PRO A 26 5.84 -11.62 0.63
N ASP A 27 4.73 -11.89 1.34
CA ASP A 27 3.67 -12.80 0.89
C ASP A 27 2.64 -12.09 -0.02
N ALA A 28 2.76 -10.76 -0.21
CA ALA A 28 1.81 -10.00 -0.98
C ALA A 28 1.83 -10.37 -2.47
N SER A 29 0.67 -10.73 -2.99
CA SER A 29 0.45 -10.91 -4.43
C SER A 29 -0.01 -9.60 -5.06
N VAL A 30 0.87 -9.02 -5.88
CA VAL A 30 0.63 -7.76 -6.60
C VAL A 30 0.38 -8.06 -8.07
N VAL A 31 -0.72 -7.56 -8.59
CA VAL A 31 -1.10 -7.64 -10.00
C VAL A 31 -1.25 -6.22 -10.53
N THR A 32 -0.27 -5.80 -11.33
CA THR A 32 -0.23 -4.47 -11.94
C THR A 32 -0.75 -4.52 -13.37
N ASP A 33 -1.64 -3.59 -13.72
CA ASP A 33 -2.19 -3.39 -15.05
C ASP A 33 -1.88 -1.97 -15.55
N PRO A 34 -0.75 -1.77 -16.26
CA PRO A 34 -0.38 -0.48 -16.84
C PRO A 34 -1.42 0.11 -17.81
N PRO A 35 -2.04 -0.65 -18.73
CA PRO A 35 -3.01 -0.05 -19.66
C PRO A 35 -4.28 0.43 -18.96
N ALA A 36 -4.72 -0.24 -17.90
CA ALA A 36 -5.82 0.23 -17.07
C ALA A 36 -5.39 1.20 -15.95
N ARG A 37 -4.08 1.43 -15.73
CA ARG A 37 -3.52 2.17 -14.59
C ARG A 37 -3.97 1.63 -13.23
N LEU A 38 -4.26 0.33 -13.17
CA LEU A 38 -4.78 -0.34 -11.98
C LEU A 38 -3.71 -1.21 -11.34
N VAL A 39 -3.71 -1.26 -10.02
CA VAL A 39 -2.91 -2.20 -9.25
C VAL A 39 -3.80 -2.92 -8.27
N LYS A 40 -3.88 -4.23 -8.41
CA LYS A 40 -4.50 -5.13 -7.46
C LYS A 40 -3.45 -5.63 -6.49
N VAL A 41 -3.77 -5.54 -5.22
CA VAL A 41 -2.91 -6.00 -4.13
C VAL A 41 -3.71 -6.98 -3.30
N GLN A 42 -3.17 -8.18 -3.16
CA GLN A 42 -3.63 -9.19 -2.21
C GLN A 42 -2.55 -9.33 -1.16
N THR A 43 -2.86 -8.87 0.04
CA THR A 43 -1.95 -8.91 1.19
C THR A 43 -2.82 -9.04 2.44
N SER A 44 -2.21 -9.48 3.53
CA SER A 44 -2.84 -9.45 4.86
C SER A 44 -2.73 -8.07 5.53
N ALA A 45 -1.93 -7.15 4.97
CA ALA A 45 -1.80 -5.77 5.44
C ALA A 45 -3.06 -4.94 5.16
N SER A 46 -3.29 -3.92 6.00
CA SER A 46 -4.43 -3.01 5.84
C SER A 46 -4.24 -2.05 4.65
N GLU A 47 -5.34 -1.52 4.12
CA GLU A 47 -5.29 -0.55 3.01
C GLU A 47 -4.39 0.64 3.33
N ALA A 48 -4.48 1.19 4.54
CA ALA A 48 -3.67 2.32 4.99
C ALA A 48 -2.17 2.05 4.95
N GLU A 49 -1.73 0.83 5.30
CA GLU A 49 -0.31 0.45 5.27
C GLU A 49 0.21 0.33 3.85
N VAL A 50 -0.59 -0.25 2.95
CA VAL A 50 -0.22 -0.32 1.54
C VAL A 50 -0.21 1.06 0.90
N VAL A 51 -1.17 1.93 1.22
CA VAL A 51 -1.15 3.32 0.76
C VAL A 51 0.10 4.06 1.27
N ALA A 52 0.50 3.84 2.53
CA ALA A 52 1.72 4.42 3.08
C ALA A 52 2.97 3.93 2.32
N ALA A 53 3.11 2.62 2.14
CA ALA A 53 4.25 2.04 1.41
C ALA A 53 4.31 2.50 -0.06
N LEU A 54 3.15 2.60 -0.71
CA LEU A 54 3.04 3.14 -2.07
C LEU A 54 3.49 4.62 -2.12
N ARG A 55 3.09 5.44 -1.15
CA ARG A 55 3.51 6.85 -1.04
C ARG A 55 5.00 6.98 -0.76
N GLU A 56 5.55 6.16 0.14
CA GLU A 56 6.99 6.11 0.42
C GLU A 56 7.81 5.69 -0.81
N ALA A 57 7.26 4.80 -1.63
CA ALA A 57 7.86 4.41 -2.91
C ALA A 57 7.72 5.48 -4.00
N GLY A 58 7.02 6.60 -3.75
CA GLY A 58 6.79 7.67 -4.72
C GLY A 58 5.62 7.42 -5.67
N PHE A 59 4.77 6.44 -5.39
CA PHE A 59 3.61 6.05 -6.19
C PHE A 59 2.31 6.27 -5.41
N PRO A 60 1.90 7.53 -5.15
CA PRO A 60 0.68 7.80 -4.42
C PRO A 60 -0.55 7.29 -5.20
N PRO A 61 -1.43 6.47 -4.59
CA PRO A 61 -2.65 6.03 -5.26
C PRO A 61 -3.61 7.22 -5.44
N ALA A 62 -4.04 7.47 -6.67
CA ALA A 62 -4.98 8.54 -7.01
C ALA A 62 -6.38 8.26 -6.45
N ARG A 63 -6.76 6.97 -6.40
CA ARG A 63 -8.02 6.53 -5.80
C ARG A 63 -7.88 5.09 -5.31
N ALA A 64 -8.22 4.87 -4.04
CA ALA A 64 -8.55 3.53 -3.56
C ALA A 64 -9.92 3.17 -4.10
N ILE A 65 -9.97 2.17 -4.97
CA ILE A 65 -11.19 1.68 -5.61
C ILE A 65 -11.56 0.36 -4.93
N THR A 66 -11.59 0.35 -3.60
CA THR A 66 -12.02 -0.83 -2.87
C THR A 66 -13.51 -1.05 -3.09
N GLY A 67 -13.83 -1.89 -4.06
CA GLY A 67 -15.17 -2.41 -4.32
C GLY A 67 -15.61 -3.43 -3.26
N HIS A 68 -15.39 -3.14 -1.98
CA HIS A 68 -16.24 -3.69 -0.93
C HIS A 68 -17.23 -2.59 -0.57
N SER A 69 -18.50 -2.80 -0.93
CA SER A 69 -19.60 -1.98 -0.47
C SER A 69 -19.41 -1.67 1.02
N ALA A 70 -19.37 -0.39 1.35
CA ALA A 70 -19.41 0.08 2.72
C ALA A 70 -20.57 -0.60 3.47
N GLY A 71 -20.25 -1.57 4.31
CA GLY A 71 -20.95 -1.74 5.57
C GLY A 71 -20.28 -0.79 6.56
N PRO A 72 -21.01 0.06 7.31
CA PRO A 72 -20.41 0.80 8.40
C PRO A 72 -20.22 -0.18 9.56
N ASP A 73 -19.12 -0.94 9.58
CA ASP A 73 -18.77 -1.75 10.75
C ASP A 73 -17.58 -1.12 11.49
N THR A 74 -17.94 -0.69 12.69
CA THR A 74 -17.11 -0.12 13.74
C THR A 74 -16.00 -1.09 14.11
N GLY A 75 -14.74 -0.78 13.78
CA GLY A 75 -13.63 -1.71 14.01
C GLY A 75 -12.26 -1.07 14.17
N ARG A 76 -12.00 -0.50 15.36
CA ARG A 76 -10.68 -0.28 15.99
C ARG A 76 -9.93 1.02 15.64
N PRO A 77 -9.48 1.80 16.64
CA PRO A 77 -8.54 2.90 16.40
C PRO A 77 -7.23 2.32 15.85
N GLN A 78 -6.87 2.70 14.63
CA GLN A 78 -5.51 2.53 14.15
C GLN A 78 -4.64 3.52 14.93
N GLY A 79 -4.04 3.01 16.02
CA GLY A 79 -2.98 3.74 16.71
C GLY A 79 -1.85 4.05 15.74
N PRO A 80 -1.17 5.20 15.89
CA PRO A 80 -0.04 5.55 15.03
C PRO A 80 1.03 4.44 15.10
N PRO A 81 1.80 4.19 14.01
CA PRO A 81 2.98 3.35 14.12
C PRO A 81 3.88 3.93 15.21
N LEU A 82 4.17 3.12 16.24
CA LEU A 82 5.12 3.49 17.27
C LEU A 82 6.44 3.88 16.59
N PRO A 83 7.08 4.99 16.99
CA PRO A 83 8.39 5.31 16.46
C PRO A 83 9.37 4.21 16.87
N ALA A 84 9.85 3.43 15.89
CA ALA A 84 11.03 2.62 16.06
C ALA A 84 12.22 3.56 16.31
N GLY A 85 12.74 3.56 17.54
CA GLY A 85 14.03 4.18 17.84
C GLY A 85 14.10 5.15 19.02
N ALA A 86 13.37 4.90 20.12
CA ALA A 86 13.78 5.45 21.41
C ALA A 86 14.96 4.62 21.97
N SER A 87 16.17 4.88 21.48
CA SER A 87 17.40 4.43 22.15
C SER A 87 17.70 5.36 23.33
N ALA A 88 16.97 5.16 24.42
CA ALA A 88 17.33 5.66 25.74
C ALA A 88 18.23 4.63 26.44
N TRP A 89 19.56 4.79 26.34
CA TRP A 89 20.52 4.10 27.22
C TRP A 89 21.72 5.02 27.54
N GLY A 90 21.64 5.67 28.70
CA GLY A 90 22.73 5.76 29.69
C GLY A 90 23.91 6.71 29.47
N ARG A 91 23.90 7.89 30.09
CA ARG A 91 24.53 8.15 31.42
C ARG A 91 24.40 9.62 31.80
#